data_AF-A0A5C9EGQ2-F1
#
_entry.id   AF-A0A5C9EGQ2-F1
#
_cell.length_a   1.000
_cell.length_b   1.000
_cell.length_c   1.000
_cell.angle_alpha   90.00
_cell.angle_beta   90.00
_cell.angle_gamma   90.00
#
_symmetry.space_group_name_H-M   'P 1'
#
loop_
_entity.id
_entity.type
_entity.pdbx_description
1 polymer ?
#
loop_
_entity_poly.entity_id
_entity_poly.type
_entity_poly.pdbx_seq_one_letter_code
_entity_poly.pdbx_strand_id
1 'polypeptide(L)'
;MKIGILSKKTKGFGGMMKDYFERQGHQVSIYTQENLVLNNNLFKNDVYVQKSKTLFYLYAGYFLEENGIPVLPSPKITDHHKNRILVHEYLKNADLLFPQYFFGSLNAFRNNIEMLSFPLIKKPLTGSRSFGVTIINTIEDLEPYSNEMIYLEEYLEGTHYCVYFIKNNICQLEKPPLSSEHADMELVPTDPKVKKIIKKWINSFKGEIMFGHLDMVKETSSNRFYVVDPGSFPEFDNWKCKIDPLEEICEMLLGKFNKLVE
;
A
#
# COMPACT_ATOMS: atom_id res chain seq x y z
N MET A 1 7.95 7.09 -26.01
CA MET A 1 7.48 7.81 -24.81
C MET A 1 8.66 8.16 -23.91
N LYS A 2 8.54 9.27 -23.19
CA LYS A 2 9.41 9.70 -22.10
C LYS A 2 8.70 9.41 -20.78
N ILE A 3 9.28 8.53 -19.98
CA ILE A 3 8.67 8.02 -18.74
C ILE A 3 9.45 8.56 -17.55
N GLY A 4 8.76 9.24 -16.63
CA GLY A 4 9.30 9.60 -15.33
C GLY A 4 9.01 8.52 -14.27
N ILE A 5 9.94 8.23 -13.37
CA ILE A 5 9.69 7.35 -12.22
C ILE A 5 9.97 8.13 -10.94
N LEU A 6 8.94 8.36 -10.13
CA LEU A 6 9.03 9.01 -8.82
C LEU A 6 9.41 7.99 -7.75
N SER A 7 10.69 7.90 -7.40
CA SER A 7 11.23 6.84 -6.54
C SER A 7 12.22 7.38 -5.51
N LYS A 8 12.26 6.77 -4.32
CA LYS A 8 13.27 7.11 -3.29
C LYS A 8 14.69 6.78 -3.70
N LYS A 9 14.86 5.79 -4.56
CA LYS A 9 16.15 5.20 -4.93
C LYS A 9 16.19 4.92 -6.42
N THR A 10 17.38 4.97 -6.99
CA THR A 10 17.65 4.60 -8.39
C THR A 10 17.76 3.09 -8.61
N LYS A 11 17.99 2.32 -7.53
CA LYS A 11 18.11 0.86 -7.53
C LYS A 11 16.83 0.19 -7.00
N GLY A 12 16.79 -1.14 -7.01
CA GLY A 12 15.63 -1.93 -6.58
C GLY A 12 14.56 -1.98 -7.66
N PHE A 13 13.29 -2.16 -7.28
CA PHE A 13 12.21 -2.33 -8.26
C PHE A 13 12.08 -1.16 -9.23
N GLY A 14 12.23 0.09 -8.75
CA GLY A 14 12.21 1.27 -9.62
C GLY A 14 13.37 1.33 -10.63
N GLY A 15 14.55 0.82 -10.28
CA GLY A 15 15.68 0.68 -11.19
C GLY A 15 15.44 -0.43 -12.22
N MET A 16 14.92 -1.57 -11.79
CA MET A 16 14.57 -2.68 -12.68
C MET A 16 13.49 -2.27 -13.70
N MET A 17 12.51 -1.47 -13.29
CA MET A 17 11.50 -0.89 -14.20
C MET A 17 12.13 0.05 -15.24
N LYS A 18 13.09 0.89 -14.83
CA LYS A 18 13.83 1.74 -15.75
C LYS A 18 14.52 0.90 -16.83
N ASP A 19 15.29 -0.10 -16.42
CA ASP A 19 16.02 -0.96 -17.36
C ASP A 19 15.06 -1.71 -18.29
N TYR A 20 13.92 -2.17 -17.77
CA TYR A 20 12.88 -2.81 -18.59
C TYR A 20 12.34 -1.85 -19.65
N PHE A 21 11.88 -0.65 -19.26
CA PHE A 21 11.30 0.32 -20.19
C PHE A 21 12.31 0.83 -21.24
N GLU A 22 13.57 0.99 -20.88
CA GLU A 22 14.63 1.38 -21.83
C GLU A 22 14.90 0.27 -22.86
N ARG A 23 14.87 -1.00 -22.45
CA ARG A 23 14.95 -2.14 -23.40
C ARG A 23 13.76 -2.18 -24.37
N GLN A 24 12.61 -1.65 -23.97
CA GLN A 24 11.44 -1.46 -24.83
C GLN A 24 11.52 -0.19 -25.70
N GLY A 25 12.65 0.52 -25.70
CA GLY A 25 12.88 1.69 -26.55
C GLY A 25 12.32 3.00 -26.01
N HIS A 26 11.98 3.08 -24.73
CA HIS A 26 11.52 4.32 -24.09
C HIS A 26 12.66 5.11 -23.46
N GLN A 27 12.49 6.43 -23.36
CA GLN A 27 13.41 7.29 -22.60
C GLN A 27 12.92 7.36 -21.15
N VAL A 28 13.77 7.04 -20.17
CA VAL A 28 13.33 6.93 -18.79
C VAL A 28 14.18 7.79 -17.85
N SER A 29 13.53 8.56 -17.00
CA SER A 29 14.17 9.36 -15.94
C SER A 29 13.68 8.93 -14.57
N ILE A 30 14.59 8.57 -13.66
CA ILE A 30 14.26 8.38 -12.24
C ILE A 30 14.46 9.70 -11.49
N TYR A 31 13.42 10.12 -10.80
CA TYR A 31 13.43 11.28 -9.92
C TYR A 31 13.52 10.83 -8.47
N THR A 32 14.62 11.20 -7.81
CA THR A 32 14.89 11.00 -6.39
C THR A 32 14.95 12.34 -5.67
N GLN A 33 15.20 12.33 -4.36
CA GLN A 33 15.36 13.55 -3.58
C GLN A 33 16.54 14.43 -4.08
N GLU A 34 17.51 13.84 -4.77
CA GLU A 34 18.70 14.55 -5.25
C GLU A 34 18.42 15.42 -6.49
N ASN A 35 17.40 15.09 -7.29
CA ASN A 35 17.16 15.73 -8.59
C ASN A 35 15.70 16.14 -8.86
N LEU A 36 14.77 15.78 -7.98
CA LEU A 36 13.36 16.16 -8.10
C LEU A 36 13.15 17.60 -7.64
N VAL A 37 12.70 18.45 -8.56
CA VAL A 37 12.23 19.80 -8.27
C VAL A 37 10.83 19.94 -8.83
N LEU A 38 9.90 20.43 -8.01
CA LEU A 38 8.51 20.66 -8.41
C LEU A 38 8.41 21.93 -9.26
N ASN A 39 8.56 21.76 -10.58
CA ASN A 39 8.40 22.83 -11.56
C ASN A 39 8.13 22.25 -12.95
N ASN A 40 7.97 23.13 -13.93
CA ASN A 40 7.61 22.79 -15.31
C ASN A 40 8.64 21.90 -16.03
N ASN A 41 9.87 21.73 -15.51
CA ASN A 41 10.83 20.79 -16.10
C ASN A 41 10.36 19.33 -16.01
N LEU A 42 9.40 19.03 -15.13
CA LEU A 42 8.76 17.71 -15.06
C LEU A 42 7.84 17.44 -16.26
N PHE A 43 7.34 18.46 -16.96
CA PHE A 43 6.46 18.28 -18.12
C PHE A 43 7.19 17.76 -19.36
N LYS A 44 8.51 17.55 -19.28
CA LYS A 44 9.29 16.95 -20.36
C LYS A 44 9.00 15.47 -20.58
N ASN A 45 8.36 14.81 -19.62
CA ASN A 45 7.95 13.40 -19.73
C ASN A 45 6.46 13.31 -20.05
N ASP A 46 6.09 12.30 -20.83
CA ASP A 46 4.72 12.08 -21.27
C ASP A 46 3.86 11.50 -20.13
N VAL A 47 4.46 10.67 -19.28
CA VAL A 47 3.80 9.94 -18.19
C VAL A 47 4.75 9.69 -17.02
N TYR A 48 4.18 9.42 -15.85
CA TYR A 48 4.93 9.14 -14.63
C TYR A 48 4.48 7.87 -13.90
N VAL A 49 5.44 7.17 -13.27
CA VAL A 49 5.21 6.07 -12.33
C VAL A 49 5.36 6.58 -10.89
N GLN A 50 4.30 6.50 -10.09
CA GLN A 50 4.32 6.79 -8.66
C GLN A 50 4.83 5.59 -7.85
N LYS A 51 6.15 5.35 -7.85
CA LYS A 51 6.74 4.23 -7.11
C LYS A 51 6.85 4.49 -5.61
N SER A 52 7.14 5.73 -5.21
CA SER A 52 7.30 6.12 -3.80
C SER A 52 6.01 6.70 -3.22
N LYS A 53 5.71 6.33 -1.97
CA LYS A 53 4.56 6.85 -1.20
C LYS A 53 4.92 7.91 -0.16
N THR A 54 6.14 8.47 -0.18
CA THR A 54 6.47 9.58 0.74
C THR A 54 5.92 10.89 0.24
N LEU A 55 5.48 11.75 1.16
CA LEU A 55 4.79 13.02 0.88
C LEU A 55 5.45 13.83 -0.23
N PHE A 56 6.79 13.96 -0.21
CA PHE A 56 7.52 14.67 -1.26
C PHE A 56 7.22 14.16 -2.70
N TYR A 57 7.15 12.85 -2.89
CA TYR A 57 6.82 12.27 -4.21
C TYR A 57 5.32 12.26 -4.48
N LEU A 58 4.48 12.21 -3.44
CA LEU A 58 3.03 12.36 -3.61
C LEU A 58 2.68 13.77 -4.09
N TYR A 59 3.31 14.81 -3.53
CA TYR A 59 3.17 16.19 -4.02
C TYR A 59 3.68 16.35 -5.44
N ALA A 60 4.76 15.66 -5.83
CA ALA A 60 5.17 15.62 -7.23
C ALA A 60 4.10 14.99 -8.13
N GLY A 61 3.51 13.89 -7.69
CA GLY A 61 2.40 13.24 -8.39
C GLY A 61 1.19 14.16 -8.54
N TYR A 62 0.74 14.80 -7.46
CA TYR A 62 -0.38 15.75 -7.51
C TYR A 62 -0.09 16.94 -8.44
N PHE A 63 1.09 17.53 -8.33
CA PHE A 63 1.52 18.61 -9.23
C PHE A 63 1.46 18.20 -10.71
N LEU A 64 1.86 16.97 -11.03
CA LEU A 64 1.79 16.43 -12.39
C LEU A 64 0.35 16.23 -12.87
N GLU A 65 -0.51 15.60 -12.05
CA GLU A 65 -1.92 15.38 -12.40
C GLU A 65 -2.68 16.70 -12.59
N GLU A 66 -2.45 17.70 -11.71
CA GLU A 66 -3.07 19.03 -11.82
C GLU A 66 -2.68 19.77 -13.11
N ASN A 67 -1.53 19.42 -13.69
CA ASN A 67 -1.04 19.98 -14.96
C ASN A 67 -1.29 19.03 -16.15
N GLY A 68 -2.18 18.05 -16.00
CA GLY A 68 -2.61 17.17 -17.08
C GLY A 68 -1.61 16.09 -17.47
N ILE A 69 -0.56 15.85 -16.68
CA ILE A 69 0.41 14.78 -16.93
C ILE A 69 -0.02 13.52 -16.15
N PRO A 70 -0.29 12.39 -16.83
CA PRO A 70 -0.75 11.18 -16.15
C PRO A 70 0.29 10.58 -15.20
N VAL A 71 -0.17 10.13 -14.03
CA VAL A 71 0.65 9.47 -13.00
C VAL A 71 0.01 8.14 -12.59
N LEU A 72 0.76 7.03 -12.65
CA LEU A 72 0.26 5.69 -12.33
C LEU A 72 1.11 4.98 -11.25
N PRO A 73 0.50 4.36 -10.23
CA PRO A 73 -0.90 4.53 -9.82
C PRO A 73 -1.17 5.99 -9.44
N SER A 74 -2.46 6.38 -9.41
CA SER A 74 -2.82 7.75 -9.04
C SER A 74 -2.21 8.12 -7.68
N PRO A 75 -1.64 9.34 -7.53
CA PRO A 75 -1.19 9.90 -6.27
C PRO A 75 -2.28 9.85 -5.21
N LYS A 76 -3.55 10.13 -5.58
CA LYS A 76 -4.70 10.07 -4.66
C LYS A 76 -4.87 8.69 -4.05
N ILE A 77 -4.88 7.65 -4.88
CA ILE A 77 -4.98 6.26 -4.40
C ILE A 77 -3.79 5.93 -3.50
N THR A 78 -2.59 6.32 -3.93
CA THR A 78 -1.35 6.03 -3.20
C THR A 78 -1.29 6.70 -1.84
N ASP A 79 -1.77 7.94 -1.75
CA ASP A 79 -1.89 8.73 -0.53
C ASP A 79 -2.94 8.13 0.43
N HIS A 80 -4.13 7.79 -0.07
CA HIS A 80 -5.15 7.11 0.71
C HIS A 80 -4.66 5.76 1.24
N HIS A 81 -3.92 4.97 0.46
CA HIS A 81 -3.30 3.73 0.94
C HIS A 81 -2.20 3.94 1.98
N LYS A 82 -1.62 5.14 2.04
CA LYS A 82 -0.58 5.47 3.04
C LYS A 82 -1.18 5.94 4.36
N ASN A 83 -2.39 6.47 4.34
CA ASN A 83 -3.10 6.98 5.50
C ASN A 83 -4.09 5.94 6.06
N ARG A 84 -3.83 5.49 7.28
CA ARG A 84 -4.61 4.42 7.93
C ARG A 84 -6.08 4.75 8.20
N ILE A 85 -6.47 6.01 8.22
CA ILE A 85 -7.89 6.37 8.35
C ILE A 85 -8.56 6.38 6.97
N LEU A 86 -7.91 7.04 5.99
CA LEU A 86 -8.47 7.16 4.63
C LEU A 86 -8.65 5.82 3.94
N VAL A 87 -7.78 4.84 4.26
CA VAL A 87 -7.84 3.51 3.65
C VAL A 87 -9.12 2.74 4.01
N HIS A 88 -9.72 3.00 5.18
CA HIS A 88 -10.98 2.34 5.58
C HIS A 88 -12.13 2.71 4.66
N GLU A 89 -12.11 3.91 4.05
CA GLU A 89 -13.09 4.29 3.04
C GLU A 89 -13.05 3.29 1.86
N TYR A 90 -11.85 2.95 1.38
CA TYR A 90 -11.70 1.98 0.29
C TYR A 90 -12.07 0.57 0.68
N LEU A 91 -11.70 0.14 1.89
CA LEU A 91 -12.07 -1.19 2.40
C LEU A 91 -13.59 -1.33 2.53
N LYS A 92 -14.27 -0.29 3.04
CA LYS A 92 -15.72 -0.22 3.13
C LYS A 92 -16.38 -0.21 1.75
N ASN A 93 -15.89 0.61 0.81
CA ASN A 93 -16.40 0.67 -0.56
C ASN A 93 -16.22 -0.64 -1.32
N ALA A 94 -15.19 -1.43 -0.97
CA ALA A 94 -14.96 -2.76 -1.52
C ALA A 94 -15.74 -3.88 -0.82
N ASP A 95 -16.55 -3.57 0.21
CA ASP A 95 -17.27 -4.55 1.04
C ASP A 95 -16.31 -5.63 1.60
N LEU A 96 -15.22 -5.16 2.19
CA LEU A 96 -14.19 -5.95 2.85
C LEU A 96 -14.23 -5.73 4.36
N LEU A 97 -13.96 -6.79 5.12
CA LEU A 97 -13.81 -6.70 6.57
C LEU A 97 -12.45 -6.09 6.91
N PHE A 98 -12.44 -5.26 7.95
CA PHE A 98 -11.27 -4.63 8.53
C PHE A 98 -11.46 -4.53 10.05
N PRO A 99 -10.38 -4.47 10.85
CA PRO A 99 -10.50 -4.34 12.31
C PRO A 99 -11.22 -3.05 12.69
N GLN A 100 -11.98 -3.05 13.78
CA GLN A 100 -12.48 -1.79 14.32
C GLN A 100 -11.30 -0.89 14.68
N TYR A 101 -11.42 0.40 14.37
CA TYR A 101 -10.37 1.38 14.67
C TYR A 101 -10.91 2.55 15.49
N PHE A 102 -10.00 3.21 16.21
CA PHE A 102 -10.26 4.34 17.05
C PHE A 102 -9.20 5.42 16.80
N PHE A 103 -9.61 6.69 16.83
CA PHE A 103 -8.69 7.81 16.66
C PHE A 103 -9.06 8.95 17.62
N GLY A 104 -8.11 9.38 18.44
CA GLY A 104 -8.37 10.36 19.48
C GLY A 104 -7.16 10.69 20.33
N SER A 105 -7.31 11.63 21.26
CA SER A 105 -6.32 11.89 22.30
C SER A 105 -6.48 10.91 23.47
N LEU A 106 -5.45 10.78 24.30
CA LEU A 106 -5.51 9.96 25.51
C LEU A 106 -6.68 10.35 26.43
N ASN A 107 -6.92 11.65 26.61
CA ASN A 107 -8.03 12.13 27.43
C ASN A 107 -9.40 11.73 26.86
N ALA A 108 -9.55 11.76 25.53
CA ALA A 108 -10.78 11.32 24.89
C ALA A 108 -11.01 9.81 25.12
N PHE A 109 -9.96 8.99 25.03
CA PHE A 109 -10.05 7.56 25.29
C PHE A 109 -10.35 7.23 26.76
N ARG A 110 -9.74 7.93 27.72
CA ARG A 110 -10.07 7.78 29.14
C ARG A 110 -11.55 8.06 29.43
N ASN A 111 -12.10 9.11 28.81
CA ASN A 111 -13.51 9.47 28.98
C ASN A 111 -14.47 8.49 28.29
N ASN A 112 -13.99 7.64 27.38
CA ASN A 112 -14.80 6.69 26.61
C ASN A 112 -14.21 5.27 26.69
N ILE A 113 -13.60 4.91 27.84
CA ILE A 113 -12.86 3.65 27.98
C ILE A 113 -13.72 2.42 27.76
N GLU A 114 -15.02 2.49 28.07
CA GLU A 114 -15.99 1.41 27.87
C GLU A 114 -16.17 1.04 26.38
N MET A 115 -15.80 1.92 25.46
CA MET A 115 -15.83 1.64 24.01
C MET A 115 -14.62 0.81 23.54
N LEU A 116 -13.60 0.65 24.39
CA LEU A 116 -12.35 -0.01 24.04
C LEU A 116 -12.34 -1.43 24.61
N SER A 117 -12.05 -2.41 23.74
CA SER A 117 -11.79 -3.78 24.14
C SER A 117 -10.33 -4.10 23.92
N PHE A 118 -9.59 -4.29 25.02
CA PHE A 118 -8.16 -4.63 24.96
C PHE A 118 -7.96 -6.15 24.74
N PRO A 119 -6.83 -6.57 24.11
CA PRO A 119 -5.74 -5.73 23.63
C PRO A 119 -6.07 -4.98 22.33
N LEU A 120 -5.42 -3.84 22.14
CA LEU A 120 -5.46 -3.02 20.93
C LEU A 120 -4.06 -2.93 20.31
N ILE A 121 -3.98 -2.46 19.06
CA ILE A 121 -2.73 -2.16 18.36
C ILE A 121 -2.65 -0.66 18.10
N LYS A 122 -1.62 0.01 18.63
CA LYS A 122 -1.24 1.35 18.19
C LYS A 122 -0.42 1.26 16.91
N LYS A 123 -0.77 2.07 15.92
CA LYS A 123 0.01 2.23 14.68
C LYS A 123 0.19 3.72 14.36
N PRO A 124 1.30 4.13 13.73
CA PRO A 124 1.39 5.48 13.16
C PRO A 124 0.36 5.66 12.05
N LEU A 125 -0.27 6.83 11.97
CA LEU A 125 -1.27 7.15 10.94
C LEU A 125 -0.72 7.00 9.52
N THR A 126 0.54 7.40 9.33
CA THR A 126 1.31 7.19 8.11
C THR A 126 2.59 6.45 8.46
N GLY A 127 2.62 5.15 8.20
CA GLY A 127 3.74 4.27 8.58
C GLY A 127 3.99 3.21 7.51
N SER A 128 5.14 2.54 7.57
CA SER A 128 5.44 1.37 6.73
C SER A 128 6.41 0.48 7.48
N ARG A 129 6.50 -0.79 7.10
CA ARG A 129 7.44 -1.77 7.67
C ARG A 129 7.25 -2.05 9.16
N SER A 130 6.02 -2.02 9.64
CA SER A 130 5.67 -2.20 11.06
C SER A 130 6.38 -1.25 12.04
N PHE A 131 7.01 -0.18 11.57
CA PHE A 131 7.68 0.78 12.46
C PHE A 131 6.67 1.51 13.34
N GLY A 132 6.92 1.56 14.64
CA GLY A 132 6.06 2.23 15.63
C GLY A 132 4.76 1.49 15.94
N VAL A 133 4.64 0.22 15.54
CA VAL A 133 3.51 -0.64 15.92
C VAL A 133 3.73 -1.17 17.34
N THR A 134 2.72 -1.07 18.19
CA THR A 134 2.81 -1.48 19.61
C THR A 134 1.49 -2.07 20.07
N ILE A 135 1.54 -3.15 20.85
CA ILE A 135 0.35 -3.72 21.49
C ILE A 135 0.05 -2.90 22.75
N ILE A 136 -1.21 -2.53 22.92
CA ILE A 136 -1.75 -1.77 24.04
C ILE A 136 -2.67 -2.72 24.80
N ASN A 137 -2.28 -3.13 26.00
CA ASN A 137 -3.04 -4.07 26.83
C ASN A 137 -3.96 -3.34 27.81
N THR A 138 -3.63 -2.11 28.18
CA THR A 138 -4.46 -1.26 29.03
C THR A 138 -4.42 0.20 28.58
N ILE A 139 -5.25 1.06 29.17
CA ILE A 139 -5.26 2.49 28.85
C ILE A 139 -3.96 3.18 29.29
N GLU A 140 -3.31 2.71 30.36
CA GLU A 140 -2.06 3.25 30.90
C GLU A 140 -0.88 3.03 29.93
N ASP A 141 -0.92 2.02 29.07
CA ASP A 141 0.08 1.82 28.02
C ASP A 141 0.12 3.00 27.01
N LEU A 142 -0.88 3.89 27.04
CA LEU A 142 -0.96 5.09 26.22
C LEU A 142 -0.36 6.35 26.84
N GLU A 143 0.03 6.35 28.13
CA GLU A 143 0.64 7.52 28.79
C GLU A 143 1.84 8.13 28.02
N PRO A 144 2.76 7.32 27.44
CA PRO A 144 3.89 7.85 26.69
C PRO A 144 3.49 8.70 25.47
N TYR A 145 2.24 8.58 25.01
CA TYR A 145 1.70 9.26 23.82
C TYR A 145 0.66 10.34 24.18
N SER A 146 0.63 10.78 25.43
CA SER A 146 -0.35 11.75 25.96
C SER A 146 -0.45 13.08 25.17
N ASN A 147 0.61 13.47 24.47
CA ASN A 147 0.67 14.70 23.67
C ASN A 147 0.43 14.47 22.16
N GLU A 148 0.03 13.26 21.76
CA GLU A 148 -0.17 12.87 20.37
C GLU A 148 -1.64 12.56 20.08
N MET A 149 -2.00 12.64 18.79
CA MET A 149 -3.21 11.97 18.29
C MET A 149 -2.90 10.49 18.09
N ILE A 150 -3.68 9.63 18.72
CA ILE A 150 -3.42 8.19 18.80
C ILE A 150 -4.42 7.48 17.89
N TYR A 151 -3.89 6.64 17.00
CA TYR A 151 -4.66 5.70 16.19
C TYR A 151 -4.50 4.28 16.74
N LEU A 152 -5.63 3.64 17.02
CA LEU A 152 -5.73 2.27 17.55
C LEU A 152 -6.56 1.41 16.62
N GLU A 153 -6.22 0.12 16.54
CA GLU A 153 -7.03 -0.92 15.91
C GLU A 153 -7.26 -2.07 16.90
N GLU A 154 -8.38 -2.76 16.75
CA GLU A 154 -8.61 -4.04 17.43
C GLU A 154 -7.48 -5.04 17.12
N TYR A 155 -6.96 -5.70 18.16
CA TYR A 155 -6.02 -6.79 17.98
C TYR A 155 -6.76 -8.06 17.57
N LEU A 156 -6.55 -8.50 16.34
CA LEU A 156 -7.10 -9.76 15.82
C LEU A 156 -6.13 -10.91 16.06
N GLU A 157 -6.54 -11.90 16.85
CA GLU A 157 -5.79 -13.14 17.03
C GLU A 157 -6.05 -14.10 15.86
N GLY A 158 -4.99 -14.52 15.18
CA GLY A 158 -5.13 -15.42 14.04
C GLY A 158 -3.86 -15.59 13.21
N THR A 159 -4.03 -16.19 12.03
CA THR A 159 -2.92 -16.37 11.08
C THR A 159 -2.76 -15.11 10.22
N HIS A 160 -1.53 -14.61 10.12
CA HIS A 160 -1.22 -13.40 9.37
C HIS A 160 -0.71 -13.74 7.97
N TYR A 161 -1.21 -13.02 6.97
CA TYR A 161 -0.81 -13.19 5.59
C TYR A 161 -0.38 -11.86 4.98
N CYS A 162 0.63 -11.92 4.10
CA CYS A 162 0.83 -10.93 3.05
C CYS A 162 0.32 -11.53 1.74
N VAL A 163 -0.69 -10.91 1.14
CA VAL A 163 -1.29 -11.38 -0.11
C VAL A 163 -0.92 -10.44 -1.23
N TYR A 164 0.11 -10.78 -2.00
CA TYR A 164 0.44 -10.05 -3.23
C TYR A 164 -0.53 -10.41 -4.34
N PHE A 165 -0.81 -9.46 -5.22
CA PHE A 165 -1.59 -9.70 -6.43
C PHE A 165 -1.04 -8.92 -7.62
N ILE A 166 -1.14 -9.53 -8.81
CA ILE A 166 -0.90 -8.92 -10.11
C ILE A 166 -1.97 -9.48 -11.05
N LYS A 167 -2.93 -8.63 -11.44
CA LYS A 167 -4.18 -9.04 -12.10
C LYS A 167 -4.87 -10.16 -11.29
N ASN A 168 -5.03 -11.33 -11.89
CA ASN A 168 -5.63 -12.51 -11.26
C ASN A 168 -4.59 -13.45 -10.61
N ASN A 169 -3.30 -13.16 -10.74
CA ASN A 169 -2.24 -13.94 -10.10
C ASN A 169 -2.11 -13.48 -8.65
N ILE A 170 -2.32 -14.41 -7.72
CA ILE A 170 -2.36 -14.12 -6.29
C ILE A 170 -1.33 -14.99 -5.60
N CYS A 171 -0.45 -14.36 -4.83
CA CYS A 171 0.56 -15.01 -4.01
C CYS A 171 0.19 -14.80 -2.54
N GLN A 172 -0.29 -15.85 -1.88
CA GLN A 172 -0.62 -15.80 -0.46
C GLN A 172 0.57 -16.33 0.35
N LEU A 173 1.13 -15.47 1.19
CA LEU A 173 2.28 -15.78 2.00
C LEU A 173 1.92 -15.66 3.47
N GLU A 174 2.20 -16.70 4.26
CA GLU A 174 2.07 -16.65 5.71
C GLU A 174 3.28 -15.93 6.32
N LYS A 175 3.03 -15.01 7.26
CA LYS A 175 4.07 -14.23 7.92
C LYS A 175 3.93 -14.25 9.44
N PRO A 176 5.00 -14.04 10.21
CA PRO A 176 4.90 -13.88 11.65
C PRO A 176 3.95 -12.74 12.04
N PRO A 177 3.21 -12.85 13.16
CA PRO A 177 2.33 -11.79 13.64
C PRO A 177 3.03 -10.43 13.75
N LEU A 178 2.32 -9.35 13.40
CA LEU A 178 2.79 -7.96 13.43
C LEU A 178 4.04 -7.65 12.59
N SER A 179 4.54 -8.60 11.80
CA SER A 179 5.72 -8.42 10.95
C SER A 179 5.40 -7.71 9.64
N SER A 180 6.42 -7.11 9.04
CA SER A 180 6.30 -6.36 7.78
C SER A 180 6.29 -7.26 6.54
N GLU A 181 6.03 -6.66 5.37
CA GLU A 181 6.09 -7.29 4.05
C GLU A 181 7.48 -7.88 3.67
N HIS A 182 8.52 -7.51 4.42
CA HIS A 182 9.92 -7.94 4.24
C HIS A 182 10.35 -9.06 5.20
N ALA A 183 9.46 -9.56 6.06
CA ALA A 183 9.77 -10.71 6.92
C ALA A 183 9.99 -11.97 6.08
N ASP A 184 10.59 -13.01 6.68
CA ASP A 184 10.59 -14.34 6.07
C ASP A 184 9.16 -14.88 6.07
N MET A 185 8.69 -15.26 4.88
CA MET A 185 7.32 -15.73 4.68
C MET A 185 7.26 -17.07 3.98
N GLU A 186 6.26 -17.88 4.30
CA GLU A 186 6.04 -19.17 3.64
C GLU A 186 4.95 -19.03 2.58
N LEU A 187 5.20 -19.57 1.38
CA LEU A 187 4.15 -19.65 0.35
C LEU A 187 3.15 -20.73 0.74
N VAL A 188 1.88 -20.34 0.89
CA VAL A 188 0.79 -21.27 1.20
C VAL A 188 -0.21 -21.34 0.04
N PRO A 189 -0.99 -22.43 -0.07
CA PRO A 189 -2.07 -22.51 -1.05
C PRO A 189 -3.06 -21.36 -0.87
N THR A 190 -3.36 -20.64 -1.97
CA THR A 190 -4.28 -19.50 -1.90
C THR A 190 -5.71 -19.93 -1.59
N ASP A 191 -6.25 -19.44 -0.48
CA ASP A 191 -7.62 -19.71 -0.05
C ASP A 191 -8.62 -19.14 -1.08
N PRO A 192 -9.66 -19.91 -1.50
CA PRO A 192 -10.72 -19.39 -2.38
C PRO A 192 -11.40 -18.11 -1.87
N LYS A 193 -11.50 -17.91 -0.56
CA LYS A 193 -12.01 -16.67 0.06
C LYS A 193 -11.08 -15.49 -0.21
N VAL A 194 -9.75 -15.69 -0.13
CA VAL A 194 -8.75 -14.66 -0.45
C VAL A 194 -8.85 -14.27 -1.93
N LYS A 195 -9.02 -15.23 -2.85
CA LYS A 195 -9.26 -14.92 -4.28
C LYS A 195 -10.48 -14.02 -4.49
N LYS A 196 -11.58 -14.28 -3.77
CA LYS A 196 -12.79 -13.44 -3.82
C LYS A 196 -12.54 -12.04 -3.27
N ILE A 197 -11.78 -11.92 -2.17
CA ILE A 197 -11.40 -10.64 -1.56
C ILE A 197 -10.56 -9.80 -2.52
N ILE A 198 -9.53 -10.38 -3.12
CA ILE A 198 -8.68 -9.67 -4.10
C ILE A 198 -9.51 -9.23 -5.31
N LYS A 199 -10.42 -10.07 -5.79
CA LYS A 199 -11.33 -9.70 -6.89
C LYS A 199 -12.23 -8.51 -6.52
N LYS A 200 -12.83 -8.51 -5.32
CA LYS A 200 -13.62 -7.38 -4.80
C LYS A 200 -12.77 -6.10 -4.74
N TRP A 201 -11.56 -6.21 -4.20
CA TRP A 201 -10.60 -5.11 -4.10
C TRP A 201 -10.27 -4.52 -5.47
N ILE A 202 -9.81 -5.32 -6.43
CA ILE A 202 -9.47 -4.82 -7.78
C ILE A 202 -10.69 -4.15 -8.45
N ASN A 203 -11.87 -4.76 -8.31
CA ASN A 203 -13.09 -4.26 -8.94
C ASN A 203 -13.57 -2.92 -8.33
N SER A 204 -13.36 -2.66 -7.03
CA SER A 204 -13.77 -1.40 -6.40
C SER A 204 -13.04 -0.18 -6.99
N PHE A 205 -11.84 -0.40 -7.54
CA PHE A 205 -11.04 0.63 -8.21
C PHE A 205 -11.25 0.67 -9.73
N LYS A 206 -12.22 -0.06 -10.29
CA LYS A 206 -12.55 -0.04 -11.73
C LYS A 206 -11.32 -0.22 -12.66
N GLY A 207 -10.35 -1.02 -12.23
CA GLY A 207 -9.12 -1.27 -12.98
C GLY A 207 -8.00 -0.23 -12.79
N GLU A 208 -8.15 0.76 -11.90
CA GLU A 208 -7.06 1.67 -11.53
C GLU A 208 -5.96 0.93 -10.76
N ILE A 209 -6.34 0.02 -9.86
CA ILE A 209 -5.42 -0.85 -9.13
C ILE A 209 -5.44 -2.25 -9.74
N MET A 210 -4.31 -2.66 -10.30
CA MET A 210 -4.15 -3.98 -10.94
C MET A 210 -3.02 -4.81 -10.32
N PHE A 211 -2.27 -4.24 -9.39
CA PHE A 211 -1.24 -4.93 -8.63
C PHE A 211 -1.10 -4.28 -7.26
N GLY A 212 -0.52 -5.02 -6.32
CA GLY A 212 -0.33 -4.54 -4.95
C GLY A 212 -0.19 -5.69 -3.96
N HIS A 213 -0.44 -5.39 -2.70
CA HIS A 213 -0.67 -6.39 -1.66
C HIS A 213 -1.81 -6.00 -0.73
N LEU A 214 -2.39 -6.99 -0.08
CA LEU A 214 -3.20 -6.83 1.13
C LEU A 214 -2.53 -7.60 2.26
N ASP A 215 -2.18 -6.91 3.35
CA ASP A 215 -1.94 -7.59 4.62
C ASP A 215 -3.26 -7.99 5.23
N MET A 216 -3.35 -9.26 5.67
CA MET A 216 -4.59 -9.86 6.14
C MET A 216 -4.38 -10.67 7.40
N VAL A 217 -5.42 -10.75 8.23
CA VAL A 217 -5.49 -11.69 9.37
C VAL A 217 -6.69 -12.60 9.17
N LYS A 218 -6.46 -13.91 9.25
CA LYS A 218 -7.53 -14.90 9.37
C LYS A 218 -7.79 -15.14 10.85
N GLU A 219 -8.79 -14.47 11.37
CA GLU A 219 -9.14 -14.47 12.80
C GLU A 219 -9.55 -15.88 13.25
N THR A 220 -8.97 -16.36 14.36
CA THR A 220 -9.19 -17.72 14.88
C THR A 220 -10.65 -17.97 15.28
N SER A 221 -11.28 -17.01 15.96
CA SER A 221 -12.62 -17.15 16.54
C SER A 221 -13.71 -17.25 15.47
N SER A 222 -13.68 -16.37 14.46
CA SER A 222 -14.71 -16.27 13.43
C SER A 222 -14.34 -16.99 12.13
N ASN A 223 -13.06 -17.36 11.97
CA ASN A 223 -12.51 -17.92 10.73
C ASN A 223 -12.75 -17.01 9.50
N ARG A 224 -12.84 -15.69 9.74
CA ARG A 224 -12.99 -14.64 8.74
C ARG A 224 -11.66 -13.97 8.45
N PHE A 225 -11.56 -13.43 7.24
CA PHE A 225 -10.40 -12.68 6.77
C PHE A 225 -10.67 -11.19 6.93
N TYR A 226 -9.79 -10.51 7.65
CA TYR A 226 -9.77 -9.05 7.80
C TYR A 226 -8.57 -8.50 7.05
N VAL A 227 -8.78 -7.41 6.31
CA VAL A 227 -7.71 -6.66 5.66
C VAL A 227 -7.23 -5.60 6.66
N VAL A 228 -5.93 -5.63 6.98
CA VAL A 228 -5.35 -4.77 8.01
C VAL A 228 -4.47 -3.65 7.43
N ASP A 229 -3.90 -3.84 6.24
CA ASP A 229 -3.11 -2.80 5.56
C ASP A 229 -2.98 -3.11 4.06
N PRO A 230 -3.54 -2.31 3.14
CA PRO A 230 -3.31 -2.47 1.72
C PRO A 230 -2.10 -1.65 1.23
N GLY A 231 -1.39 -2.20 0.25
CA GLY A 231 -0.29 -1.52 -0.42
C GLY A 231 -0.45 -1.44 -1.93
N SER A 232 -0.37 -0.23 -2.50
CA SER A 232 -0.47 0.00 -3.95
C SER A 232 0.79 -0.34 -4.77
N PHE A 233 1.99 -0.38 -4.17
CA PHE A 233 3.24 -0.59 -4.91
C PHE A 233 4.37 -1.19 -4.05
N PRO A 234 4.24 -2.46 -3.61
CA PRO A 234 5.30 -3.13 -2.86
C PRO A 234 6.58 -3.31 -3.69
N GLU A 235 7.65 -3.77 -3.03
CA GLU A 235 8.90 -4.12 -3.72
C GLU A 235 8.83 -5.50 -4.41
N PHE A 236 7.84 -6.34 -4.08
CA PHE A 236 7.69 -7.71 -4.61
C PHE A 236 8.91 -8.62 -4.40
N ASP A 237 9.77 -8.29 -3.45
CA ASP A 237 10.97 -9.06 -3.06
C ASP A 237 10.63 -10.45 -2.52
N ASN A 238 9.48 -10.58 -1.85
CA ASN A 238 8.95 -11.85 -1.36
C ASN A 238 7.98 -12.54 -2.33
N TRP A 239 7.86 -12.09 -3.59
CA TRP A 239 6.99 -12.75 -4.56
C TRP A 239 7.49 -14.16 -4.90
N LYS A 240 6.69 -15.19 -4.57
CA LYS A 240 7.03 -16.62 -4.77
C LYS A 240 6.14 -17.32 -5.81
N CYS A 241 5.29 -16.59 -6.52
CA CYS A 241 4.46 -17.14 -7.58
C CYS A 241 5.22 -17.22 -8.92
N LYS A 242 4.69 -18.01 -9.86
CA LYS A 242 5.38 -18.41 -11.10
C LYS A 242 5.63 -17.28 -12.10
N ILE A 243 4.81 -16.22 -12.10
CA ILE A 243 4.97 -15.11 -13.04
C ILE A 243 6.08 -14.18 -12.59
N ASP A 244 6.76 -13.53 -13.54
CA ASP A 244 7.70 -12.45 -13.23
C ASP A 244 6.91 -11.17 -12.90
N PRO A 245 6.98 -10.68 -11.64
CA PRO A 245 6.27 -9.47 -11.25
C PRO A 245 6.76 -8.22 -12.00
N LEU A 246 8.04 -8.16 -12.38
CA LEU A 246 8.60 -6.99 -13.07
C LEU A 246 8.01 -6.87 -14.47
N GLU A 247 8.10 -7.93 -15.26
CA GLU A 247 7.60 -7.97 -16.63
C GLU A 247 6.10 -7.66 -16.68
N GLU A 248 5.29 -8.38 -15.91
CA GLU A 248 3.83 -8.23 -15.90
C GLU A 248 3.36 -6.83 -15.49
N ILE A 249 4.01 -6.22 -14.48
CA ILE A 249 3.68 -4.86 -14.04
C ILE A 249 4.11 -3.85 -15.11
N CYS A 250 5.30 -3.99 -15.68
CA CYS A 250 5.80 -3.07 -16.69
C CYS A 250 4.96 -3.10 -17.97
N GLU A 251 4.64 -4.28 -18.51
CA GLU A 251 3.76 -4.42 -19.68
C GLU A 251 2.39 -3.78 -19.45
N MET A 252 1.85 -3.99 -18.26
CA MET A 252 0.54 -3.47 -17.90
C MET A 252 0.55 -1.95 -17.75
N LEU A 253 1.63 -1.37 -17.23
CA LEU A 253 1.84 0.08 -17.19
C LEU A 253 2.00 0.66 -18.59
N LEU A 254 2.82 0.05 -19.45
CA LEU A 254 2.98 0.47 -20.85
C LEU A 254 1.66 0.44 -21.61
N GLY A 255 0.88 -0.63 -21.45
CA GLY A 255 -0.45 -0.74 -22.06
C GLY A 255 -1.43 0.35 -21.60
N LYS A 256 -1.29 0.84 -20.35
CA LYS A 256 -2.06 2.01 -19.88
C LYS A 256 -1.49 3.31 -20.44
N PHE A 257 -0.17 3.49 -20.46
CA PHE A 257 0.47 4.70 -20.97
C PHE A 257 0.15 4.94 -22.43
N ASN A 258 0.19 3.91 -23.28
CA ASN A 258 -0.15 4.04 -24.69
C ASN A 258 -1.58 4.61 -24.88
N LYS A 259 -2.56 4.13 -24.11
CA LYS A 259 -3.95 4.61 -24.17
C LYS A 259 -4.15 6.04 -23.65
N LEU A 260 -3.22 6.56 -22.85
CA LEU A 260 -3.31 7.91 -22.27
C LEU A 260 -2.60 8.96 -23.14
N VAL A 261 -1.75 8.51 -24.07
CA VAL A 261 -0.95 9.38 -24.95
C VAL A 261 -1.50 9.39 -26.39
N GLU A 262 -2.41 8.47 -26.72
CA GLU A 262 -3.28 8.51 -27.92
C GLU A 262 -4.30 9.66 -27.86
#